data_AF-A0A1C6HBN9-F1
#
_entry.id   AF-A0A1C6HBN9-F1
#
_cell.length_a   1.000
_cell.length_b   1.000
_cell.length_c   1.000
_cell.angle_alpha   90.00
_cell.angle_beta   90.00
_cell.angle_gamma   90.00
#
_symmetry.space_group_name_H-M   'P 1'
#
loop_
_entity.id
_entity.type
_entity.pdbx_description
1 polymer ?
#
loop_
_entity_poly.entity_id
_entity_poly.type
_entity_poly.pdbx_seq_one_letter_code
_entity_poly.pdbx_strand_id
1 'polypeptide(L)'
;MAWQTPKTDWKIQPVDENGRYNGDWFNIADYNRITGNIEALHALAQELYPGFSIVSMPDQTVSDFPYASIINNIENNLDSIVNSTWKPPDYPGKKTWYANGSTPTVDDLNRIEGILLTLYSAFQRQKAVRPKLSFELKGSEF
;
A
#
# COMPACT_ATOMS: atom_id res chain seq x y z
N MET A 1 -11.44 3.63 -2.22
CA MET A 1 -11.29 3.88 -0.76
C MET A 1 -10.60 5.23 -0.52
N ALA A 2 -10.81 5.86 0.63
CA ALA A 2 -10.03 7.05 1.03
C ALA A 2 -8.69 6.62 1.66
N TRP A 3 -7.62 7.36 1.39
CA TRP A 3 -6.30 7.11 1.98
C TRP A 3 -6.32 7.28 3.50
N GLN A 4 -5.70 6.34 4.21
CA GLN A 4 -5.47 6.37 5.65
C GLN A 4 -3.96 6.33 5.93
N THR A 5 -3.50 7.01 6.97
CA THR A 5 -2.08 6.99 7.35
C THR A 5 -1.61 5.56 7.63
N PRO A 6 -0.62 5.03 6.89
CA PRO A 6 -0.08 3.70 7.14
C PRO A 6 0.61 3.62 8.51
N LYS A 7 0.56 2.44 9.14
CA LYS A 7 1.29 2.15 10.37
C LYS A 7 2.67 1.62 9.99
N THR A 8 3.72 2.38 10.30
CA THR A 8 5.11 2.04 9.94
C THR A 8 6.01 1.80 11.15
N ASP A 9 5.40 1.60 12.32
CA ASP A 9 6.08 1.41 13.60
C ASP A 9 5.62 0.15 14.33
N TRP A 10 5.28 -0.89 13.58
CA TRP A 10 4.95 -2.23 14.09
C TRP A 10 6.08 -2.77 14.97
N LYS A 11 5.75 -3.24 16.18
CA LYS A 11 6.71 -3.68 17.18
C LYS A 11 6.32 -5.01 17.81
N ILE A 12 7.31 -5.89 17.95
CA ILE A 12 7.26 -7.00 18.90
C ILE A 12 7.76 -6.48 20.24
N GLN A 13 7.01 -6.70 21.30
CA GLN A 13 7.43 -6.37 22.66
C GLN A 13 7.49 -7.62 23.53
N PRO A 14 8.39 -7.67 24.52
CA PRO A 14 8.40 -8.74 25.50
C PRO A 14 7.07 -8.77 26.25
N VAL A 15 6.78 -9.94 26.84
CA VAL A 15 5.61 -10.08 27.71
C VAL A 15 5.73 -9.15 28.92
N ASP A 16 4.60 -8.63 29.38
CA ASP A 16 4.53 -7.83 30.60
C ASP A 16 4.83 -8.67 31.85
N GLU A 17 4.89 -8.01 33.02
CA GLU A 17 5.12 -8.66 34.32
C GLU A 17 4.07 -9.74 34.66
N ASN A 18 2.93 -9.74 33.96
CA ASN A 18 1.83 -10.69 34.12
C ASN A 18 1.82 -11.79 33.04
N GLY A 19 2.86 -11.86 32.19
CA GLY A 19 2.98 -12.85 31.13
C GLY A 19 2.11 -12.59 29.89
N ARG A 20 1.52 -11.40 29.74
CA ARG A 20 0.72 -11.01 28.57
C ARG A 20 1.60 -10.40 27.49
N TYR A 21 1.40 -10.79 26.24
CA TYR A 21 2.07 -10.16 25.11
C TYR A 21 1.62 -8.71 24.95
N ASN A 22 2.57 -7.78 24.97
CA ASN A 22 2.33 -6.34 24.87
C ASN A 22 2.76 -5.74 23.52
N GLY A 23 3.07 -6.58 22.53
CA GLY A 23 3.42 -6.11 21.19
C GLY A 23 2.19 -5.90 20.30
N ASP A 24 2.44 -5.51 19.06
CA ASP A 24 1.40 -5.28 18.08
C ASP A 24 0.82 -6.58 17.54
N TRP A 25 -0.51 -6.60 17.40
CA TRP A 25 -1.26 -7.66 16.73
C TRP A 25 -1.68 -7.19 15.34
N PHE A 26 -1.52 -8.04 14.34
CA PHE A 26 -2.07 -7.79 13.01
C PHE A 26 -3.54 -8.22 12.97
N ASN A 27 -4.44 -7.26 12.80
CA ASN A 27 -5.89 -7.50 12.79
C ASN A 27 -6.48 -7.25 11.40
N ILE A 28 -7.75 -7.63 11.23
CA ILE A 28 -8.49 -7.38 9.98
C ILE A 28 -8.63 -5.90 9.66
N ALA A 29 -8.75 -5.05 10.68
CA ALA A 29 -8.74 -3.61 10.48
C ALA A 29 -7.42 -3.12 9.82
N ASP A 30 -6.30 -3.74 10.18
CA ASP A 30 -4.99 -3.43 9.57
C ASP A 30 -4.92 -3.95 8.14
N TYR A 31 -5.44 -5.16 7.88
CA TYR A 31 -5.55 -5.70 6.53
C TYR A 31 -6.38 -4.78 5.62
N ASN A 32 -7.61 -4.44 6.03
CA ASN A 32 -8.52 -3.59 5.25
C ASN A 32 -7.96 -2.17 5.07
N ARG A 33 -7.20 -1.64 6.05
CA ARG A 33 -6.46 -0.38 5.89
C ARG A 33 -5.41 -0.49 4.78
N ILE A 34 -4.58 -1.53 4.80
CA ILE A 34 -3.49 -1.72 3.83
C ILE A 34 -4.05 -1.91 2.42
N THR A 35 -5.05 -2.77 2.24
CA THR A 35 -5.66 -3.01 0.92
C THR A 35 -6.39 -1.77 0.40
N GLY A 36 -7.14 -1.09 1.25
CA GLY A 36 -7.79 0.18 0.91
C GLY A 36 -6.78 1.27 0.50
N ASN A 37 -5.63 1.31 1.15
CA ASN A 37 -4.53 2.21 0.78
C ASN A 37 -3.88 1.85 -0.56
N ILE A 38 -3.75 0.55 -0.88
CA ILE A 38 -3.30 0.11 -2.20
C ILE A 38 -4.27 0.58 -3.29
N GLU A 39 -5.58 0.42 -3.07
CA GLU A 39 -6.59 0.92 -4.03
C GLU A 39 -6.54 2.44 -4.20
N ALA A 40 -6.42 3.18 -3.10
CA ALA A 40 -6.31 4.64 -3.14
C ALA A 40 -5.02 5.08 -3.86
N LEU A 41 -3.91 4.38 -3.62
CA LEU A 41 -2.63 4.65 -4.29
C LEU A 41 -2.70 4.32 -5.78
N HIS A 42 -3.36 3.22 -6.14
CA HIS A 42 -3.59 2.84 -7.55
C HIS A 42 -4.44 3.90 -8.26
N ALA A 43 -5.54 4.34 -7.67
CA ALA A 43 -6.37 5.41 -8.23
C ALA A 43 -5.56 6.71 -8.45
N LEU A 44 -4.72 7.09 -7.49
CA LEU A 44 -3.82 8.24 -7.64
C LEU A 44 -2.79 8.02 -8.75
N ALA A 45 -2.24 6.81 -8.88
CA ALA A 45 -1.30 6.47 -9.94
C ALA A 45 -1.94 6.55 -11.34
N GLN A 46 -3.21 6.17 -11.49
CA GLN A 46 -3.94 6.27 -12.78
C GLN A 46 -4.09 7.70 -13.28
N GLU A 47 -4.07 8.70 -12.38
CA GLU A 47 -4.07 10.11 -12.78
C GLU A 47 -2.71 10.57 -13.32
N LEU A 48 -1.64 9.85 -12.96
CA LEU A 48 -0.26 10.27 -13.18
C LEU A 48 0.47 9.47 -14.27
N TYR A 49 0.14 8.20 -14.43
CA TYR A 49 0.86 7.27 -15.29
C TYR A 49 -0.07 6.58 -16.29
N PRO A 50 0.46 5.97 -17.36
CA PRO A 50 -0.34 5.09 -18.23
C PRO A 50 -1.08 4.02 -17.42
N GLY A 51 -2.27 3.65 -17.88
CA GLY A 51 -3.13 2.74 -17.13
C GLY A 51 -2.55 1.33 -16.99
N PHE A 52 -2.60 0.81 -15.77
CA PHE A 52 -2.24 -0.57 -15.42
C PHE A 52 -3.27 -1.17 -14.44
N SER A 53 -3.28 -2.48 -14.28
CA SER A 53 -4.22 -3.18 -13.39
C SER A 53 -3.55 -3.68 -12.10
N ILE A 54 -4.37 -3.85 -11.06
CA ILE A 54 -4.03 -4.55 -9.83
C ILE A 54 -5.05 -5.67 -9.59
N VAL A 55 -4.68 -6.68 -8.81
CA VAL A 55 -5.58 -7.75 -8.38
C VAL A 55 -6.58 -7.18 -7.36
N SER A 56 -7.87 -7.51 -7.53
CA SER A 56 -8.90 -7.13 -6.57
C SER A 56 -8.68 -7.81 -5.21
N MET A 57 -8.80 -7.06 -4.12
CA MET A 57 -8.63 -7.53 -2.75
C MET A 57 -9.85 -7.10 -1.93
N PRO A 58 -10.91 -7.93 -1.85
CA PRO A 58 -12.11 -7.57 -1.11
C PRO A 58 -11.82 -7.48 0.39
N ASP A 59 -12.58 -6.64 1.07
CA ASP A 59 -12.55 -6.53 2.53
C ASP A 59 -12.77 -7.90 3.17
N GLN A 60 -11.98 -8.19 4.21
CA GLN A 60 -12.05 -9.44 4.95
C GLN A 60 -12.82 -9.24 6.26
N THR A 61 -13.33 -10.34 6.79
CA THR A 61 -14.03 -10.46 8.06
C THR A 61 -13.30 -11.45 8.98
N VAL A 62 -13.69 -11.50 10.27
CA VAL A 62 -13.06 -12.39 11.28
C VAL A 62 -13.19 -13.87 10.93
N SER A 63 -14.17 -14.20 10.08
CA SER A 63 -14.41 -15.56 9.59
C SER A 63 -13.50 -15.97 8.44
N ASP A 64 -12.79 -15.03 7.81
CA ASP A 64 -11.95 -15.30 6.66
C ASP A 64 -10.56 -15.75 7.11
N PHE A 65 -10.21 -17.00 6.80
CA PHE A 65 -8.94 -17.61 7.17
C PHE A 65 -7.75 -16.87 6.52
N PRO A 66 -6.61 -16.68 7.23
CA PRO A 66 -5.45 -15.99 6.69
C PRO A 66 -4.67 -16.89 5.70
N TYR A 67 -5.12 -16.94 4.45
CA TYR A 67 -4.40 -17.64 3.40
C TYR A 67 -3.17 -16.85 2.95
N ALA A 68 -2.05 -17.55 2.71
CA ALA A 68 -0.84 -16.93 2.19
C ALA A 68 -1.08 -16.18 0.86
N SER A 69 -2.01 -16.66 0.03
CA SER A 69 -2.42 -16.01 -1.22
C SER A 69 -2.96 -14.60 -1.02
N ILE A 70 -3.70 -14.35 0.06
CA ILE A 70 -4.30 -13.06 0.37
C ILE A 70 -3.20 -12.02 0.68
N ILE A 71 -2.19 -12.42 1.45
CA ILE A 71 -1.04 -11.56 1.72
C ILE A 71 -0.17 -11.40 0.48
N ASN A 72 0.03 -12.44 -0.31
CA ASN A 72 0.77 -12.35 -1.57
C ASN A 72 0.12 -11.37 -2.56
N ASN A 73 -1.20 -11.18 -2.52
CA ASN A 73 -1.87 -10.17 -3.35
C ASN A 73 -1.47 -8.73 -2.97
N ILE A 74 -1.21 -8.45 -1.68
CA ILE A 74 -0.68 -7.15 -1.23
C ILE A 74 0.67 -6.89 -1.90
N GLU A 75 1.59 -7.84 -1.80
CA GLU A 75 2.92 -7.76 -2.40
C GLU A 75 2.88 -7.66 -3.93
N ASN A 76 2.06 -8.49 -4.58
CA ASN A 76 1.90 -8.46 -6.03
C ASN A 76 1.40 -7.11 -6.51
N ASN A 77 0.40 -6.53 -5.84
CA ASN A 77 -0.14 -5.23 -6.22
C ASN A 77 0.85 -4.10 -5.98
N LEU A 78 1.57 -4.12 -4.86
CA LEU A 78 2.65 -3.16 -4.61
C LEU A 78 3.73 -3.23 -5.68
N ASP A 79 4.17 -4.44 -6.03
CA ASP A 79 5.17 -4.65 -7.08
C ASP A 79 4.67 -4.18 -8.45
N SER A 80 3.41 -4.45 -8.79
CA SER A 80 2.77 -3.93 -10.01
C SER A 80 2.73 -2.41 -10.05
N ILE A 81 2.38 -1.75 -8.95
CA ILE A 81 2.39 -0.28 -8.85
C ILE A 81 3.82 0.23 -9.05
N VAL A 82 4.78 -0.30 -8.30
CA VAL A 82 6.20 0.12 -8.35
C VAL A 82 6.77 -0.01 -9.77
N ASN A 83 6.52 -1.14 -10.45
CA ASN A 83 7.07 -1.41 -11.77
C ASN A 83 6.35 -0.63 -12.89
N SER A 84 5.10 -0.21 -12.66
CA SER A 84 4.32 0.55 -13.66
C SER A 84 4.42 2.07 -13.50
N THR A 85 5.08 2.55 -12.45
CA THR A 85 5.10 3.98 -12.10
C THR A 85 6.52 4.50 -11.87
N TRP A 86 6.91 4.71 -10.61
CA TRP A 86 8.23 5.10 -10.16
C TRP A 86 8.70 4.10 -9.10
N LYS A 87 9.94 3.63 -9.28
CA LYS A 87 10.58 2.71 -8.36
C LYS A 87 11.42 3.47 -7.33
N PRO A 88 11.08 3.39 -6.02
CA PRO A 88 11.94 3.93 -4.97
C PRO A 88 13.36 3.34 -5.06
N PRO A 89 14.43 4.14 -4.88
CA PRO A 89 15.81 3.66 -4.97
C PRO A 89 16.10 2.44 -4.09
N ASP A 90 15.54 2.43 -2.88
CA ASP A 90 15.75 1.37 -1.88
C ASP A 90 14.62 0.31 -1.89
N TYR A 91 13.87 0.17 -3.00
CA TYR A 91 12.81 -0.83 -3.09
C TYR A 91 13.42 -2.25 -3.03
N PRO A 92 13.16 -3.01 -1.94
CA PRO A 92 13.82 -4.29 -1.70
C PRO A 92 13.25 -5.44 -2.54
N GLY A 93 12.24 -5.17 -3.37
CA GLY A 93 11.48 -6.19 -4.08
C GLY A 93 10.35 -6.77 -3.23
N LYS A 94 9.52 -7.57 -3.90
CA LYS A 94 8.41 -8.27 -3.25
C LYS A 94 8.86 -9.51 -2.50
N LYS A 95 8.11 -9.88 -1.47
CA LYS A 95 8.23 -11.18 -0.79
C LYS A 95 7.05 -12.09 -1.14
N THR A 96 7.25 -13.39 -1.00
CA THR A 96 6.22 -14.41 -1.24
C THR A 96 6.17 -15.35 -0.05
N TRP A 97 4.96 -15.55 0.48
CA TRP A 97 4.69 -16.53 1.54
C TRP A 97 4.04 -17.79 0.96
N TYR A 98 4.36 -18.92 1.58
CA TYR A 98 3.87 -20.23 1.20
C TYR A 98 2.98 -20.80 2.32
N ALA A 99 2.02 -21.65 1.94
CA ALA A 99 1.18 -22.35 2.92
C ALA A 99 2.04 -23.17 3.89
N ASN A 100 1.69 -23.17 5.18
CA ASN A 100 2.46 -23.78 6.26
C ASN A 100 3.90 -23.24 6.43
N GLY A 101 4.21 -22.09 5.82
CA GLY A 101 5.45 -21.36 6.03
C GLY A 101 5.34 -20.31 7.13
N SER A 102 6.41 -19.54 7.31
CA SER A 102 6.42 -18.40 8.22
C SER A 102 5.40 -17.34 7.81
N THR A 103 4.74 -16.72 8.79
CA THR A 103 3.88 -15.56 8.57
C THR A 103 4.70 -14.29 8.36
N PRO A 104 4.11 -13.21 7.82
CA PRO A 104 4.74 -11.89 7.79
C PRO A 104 5.19 -11.46 9.18
N THR A 105 6.40 -10.89 9.26
CA THR A 105 6.96 -10.31 10.48
C THR A 105 6.59 -8.84 10.63
N VAL A 106 6.84 -8.25 11.80
CA VAL A 106 6.67 -6.79 11.98
C VAL A 106 7.54 -5.99 11.03
N ASP A 107 8.73 -6.48 10.69
CA ASP A 107 9.61 -5.83 9.72
C ASP A 107 9.03 -5.88 8.30
N ASP A 108 8.34 -6.97 7.96
CA ASP A 108 7.62 -7.08 6.69
C ASP A 108 6.46 -6.08 6.61
N LEU A 109 5.70 -5.93 7.69
CA LEU A 109 4.60 -4.96 7.77
C LEU A 109 5.11 -3.52 7.68
N ASN A 110 6.18 -3.19 8.43
CA ASN A 110 6.84 -1.89 8.36
C ASN A 110 7.36 -1.59 6.95
N ARG A 111 7.94 -2.57 6.28
CA ARG A 111 8.40 -2.45 4.89
C ARG A 111 7.23 -2.18 3.93
N ILE A 112 6.16 -2.97 4.00
CA ILE A 112 4.97 -2.84 3.15
C ILE A 112 4.34 -1.46 3.30
N GLU A 113 4.02 -1.06 4.54
CA GLU A 113 3.36 0.21 4.82
C GLU A 113 4.30 1.40 4.59
N GLY A 114 5.61 1.23 4.78
CA GLY A 114 6.63 2.23 4.45
C GLY A 114 6.76 2.50 2.96
N ILE A 115 6.70 1.46 2.12
CA ILE A 115 6.67 1.60 0.66
C ILE A 115 5.40 2.33 0.22
N LEU A 116 4.24 1.96 0.75
CA LEU A 116 2.98 2.66 0.50
C LEU A 116 3.09 4.15 0.79
N LEU A 117 3.58 4.50 1.97
CA LEU A 117 3.74 5.89 2.39
C LEU A 117 4.70 6.67 1.47
N THR A 118 5.80 6.03 1.07
CA THR A 118 6.81 6.62 0.19
C THR A 118 6.23 6.93 -1.19
N LEU A 119 5.54 5.96 -1.80
CA LEU A 119 4.88 6.11 -3.10
C LEU A 119 3.79 7.17 -3.05
N TYR A 120 2.92 7.14 -2.04
CA TYR A 120 1.86 8.13 -1.87
C TYR A 120 2.44 9.55 -1.78
N SER A 121 3.48 9.75 -0.96
CA SER A 121 4.15 11.04 -0.81
C SER A 121 4.84 11.50 -2.10
N ALA A 122 5.37 10.57 -2.89
CA ALA A 122 5.98 10.89 -4.19
C ALA A 122 4.90 11.31 -5.21
N PHE A 123 3.81 10.56 -5.32
CA PHE A 123 2.72 10.83 -6.26
C PHE A 123 2.00 12.14 -5.93
N GLN A 124 1.74 12.44 -4.66
CA GLN A 124 1.19 13.72 -4.24
C GLN A 124 2.08 14.90 -4.64
N ARG A 125 3.41 14.77 -4.45
CA ARG A 125 4.37 15.79 -4.88
C ARG A 125 4.35 15.96 -6.40
N GLN A 126 4.33 14.87 -7.16
CA GLN A 126 4.22 14.95 -8.62
C GLN A 126 2.93 15.63 -9.06
N LYS A 127 1.79 15.26 -8.47
CA LYS A 127 0.49 15.88 -8.74
C LYS A 127 0.50 17.39 -8.45
N ALA A 128 1.15 17.82 -7.37
CA ALA A 128 1.27 19.22 -7.00
C ALA A 128 2.19 20.03 -7.94
N VAL A 129 3.26 19.42 -8.46
CA VAL A 129 4.26 20.09 -9.31
C VAL A 129 3.88 20.07 -10.80
N ARG A 130 2.87 19.30 -11.21
CA ARG A 130 2.42 19.26 -12.60
C ARG A 130 2.06 20.65 -13.13
N PRO A 131 2.71 21.14 -14.21
CA PRO A 131 2.36 22.40 -14.83
C PRO A 131 0.91 22.37 -15.31
N LYS A 132 0.09 23.31 -14.82
CA LYS A 132 -1.27 23.50 -15.33
C LYS A 132 -1.17 24.46 -16.51
N LEU A 133 -1.46 23.98 -17.73
CA LEU A 133 -1.58 24.84 -18.90
C LEU A 133 -2.83 25.71 -18.73
N SER A 134 -2.63 27.00 -18.45
CA SER A 134 -3.67 28.02 -18.64
C SER A 134 -3.72 28.35 -20.13
N PHE A 135 -4.79 27.96 -20.82
CA PHE A 135 -5.08 28.49 -22.13
C PHE A 135 -6.43 29.21 -22.09
N GLU A 136 -6.45 30.41 -22.65
CA GLU A 136 -7.66 31.18 -22.87
C GLU A 136 -8.07 30.97 -24.33
N LEU A 137 -9.25 30.40 -24.56
CA LEU A 137 -9.83 30.30 -25.90
C LEU A 137 -10.26 31.70 -26.32
N LYS A 138 -9.35 32.48 -26.90
CA LYS A 138 -9.72 33.70 -27.60
C LYS A 138 -10.49 33.28 -28.86
N GLY A 139 -11.81 33.33 -28.77
CA GLY A 139 -12.71 33.11 -29.90
C GLY A 139 -12.31 34.05 -31.03
N SER A 140 -12.03 33.49 -32.20
CA SER A 140 -11.83 34.26 -33.42
C SER A 140 -13.13 34.99 -33.75
N GLU A 141 -13.09 36.32 -33.82
CA GLU A 141 -14.15 37.10 -34.46
C GLU A 141 -14.21 36.69 -35.95
N PHE A 142 -15.39 36.27 -36.39
CA PHE A 142 -15.72 35.97 -37.79
C PHE A 142 -16.07 37.25 -38.55
#